data_AF-A0A7Y5N604-F1
#
_entry.id   AF-A0A7Y5N604-F1
#
_cell.length_a   1.000
_cell.length_b   1.000
_cell.length_c   1.000
_cell.angle_alpha   90.00
_cell.angle_beta   90.00
_cell.angle_gamma   90.00
#
_symmetry.space_group_name_H-M   'P 1'
#
loop_
_entity.id
_entity.type
_entity.pdbx_description
1 polymer ?
#
loop_
_entity_poly.entity_id
_entity_poly.type
_entity_poly.pdbx_seq_one_letter_code
_entity_poly.pdbx_strand_id
1 'polypeptide(L)'
;MISRRLISGLLLSLIAALWIAGCQSPEAQAQKLFAERKYQEVINKYPDSQVARRARAMMAEDLLEAGKYQEVIEKYPDTRAALLAHEEKARSLFNEKKFDELIAQFPNSPLANDAKNILAENLYNQGRFDELVAQYPKTPKGKEVLEARAKAEFDAAKKMKGDKQIQALEAIMRQYVETAAYKEAANLLREVRKK
;
A
#
# COMPACT_ATOMS: atom_id res chain seq x y z
N MET A 1 6.90 38.43 -72.48
CA MET A 1 6.96 38.97 -71.10
C MET A 1 5.87 38.31 -70.27
N ILE A 2 6.14 37.13 -69.73
CA ILE A 2 5.22 36.47 -68.79
C ILE A 2 5.42 37.14 -67.44
N SER A 3 4.34 37.76 -66.99
CA SER A 3 4.19 38.62 -65.82
C SER A 3 4.91 38.10 -64.57
N ARG A 4 5.90 38.86 -64.08
CA ARG A 4 6.48 38.72 -62.73
C ARG A 4 5.43 38.77 -61.61
N ARG A 5 4.23 39.29 -61.87
CA ARG A 5 3.11 39.35 -60.89
C ARG A 5 2.35 38.03 -60.75
N LEU A 6 2.42 37.11 -61.73
CA LEU A 6 1.76 35.80 -61.65
C LEU A 6 2.56 34.81 -60.78
N ILE A 7 3.89 34.90 -60.80
CA ILE A 7 4.78 34.04 -60.00
C ILE A 7 4.75 34.44 -58.52
N SER A 8 4.60 35.74 -58.21
CA SER A 8 4.50 36.21 -56.82
C SER A 8 3.20 35.78 -56.13
N GLY A 9 2.08 35.70 -56.85
CA GLY A 9 0.80 35.25 -56.28
C GLY A 9 0.76 33.75 -55.97
N LEU A 10 1.39 32.93 -56.82
CA LEU A 10 1.51 31.48 -56.65
C LEU A 10 2.52 31.09 -55.55
N LEU A 11 3.61 31.84 -55.38
CA LEU A 11 4.55 31.62 -54.27
C LEU A 11 3.93 32.00 -52.92
N LEU A 12 3.17 33.11 -52.85
CA LEU A 12 2.49 33.52 -51.62
C LEU A 12 1.38 32.54 -51.21
N SER A 13 0.64 31.95 -52.16
CA SER A 13 -0.38 30.94 -51.84
C SER A 13 0.22 29.59 -51.41
N LEU A 14 1.37 29.19 -51.96
CA LEU A 14 2.12 28.00 -51.53
C LEU A 14 2.71 28.16 -50.13
N ILE A 15 3.24 29.34 -49.80
CA ILE A 15 3.76 29.63 -48.45
C ILE A 15 2.62 29.71 -47.42
N ALA A 16 1.46 30.29 -47.79
CA ALA A 16 0.26 30.27 -46.94
C ALA A 16 -0.31 28.85 -46.75
N ALA A 17 -0.29 28.02 -47.80
CA ALA A 17 -0.71 26.62 -47.71
C ALA A 17 0.27 25.77 -46.88
N LEU A 18 1.57 26.06 -46.91
CA LEU A 18 2.59 25.45 -46.05
C LEU A 18 2.44 25.87 -44.58
N TRP A 19 1.99 27.10 -44.30
CA TRP A 19 1.65 27.55 -42.95
C TRP A 19 0.36 26.89 -42.41
N ILE A 20 -0.64 26.63 -43.26
CA ILE A 20 -1.90 25.98 -42.84
C ILE A 20 -1.73 24.46 -42.69
N ALA A 21 -0.88 23.82 -43.51
CA ALA A 21 -0.66 22.38 -43.45
C ALA A 21 0.30 21.93 -42.33
N GLY A 22 1.14 22.83 -41.81
CA GLY A 22 2.23 22.51 -40.87
C GLY A 22 2.04 22.95 -39.40
N CYS A 23 1.01 23.73 -39.06
CA CYS A 23 0.89 24.38 -37.74
C CYS A 23 -0.30 23.88 -36.89
N GLN A 24 -0.57 22.57 -36.83
CA GLN A 24 -1.34 22.09 -35.68
C GLN A 24 -0.44 22.16 -34.44
N SER A 25 -0.87 22.89 -33.42
CA SER A 25 -0.12 22.98 -32.15
C SER A 25 0.15 21.56 -31.60
N PRO A 26 1.26 21.35 -30.86
CA PRO A 26 1.53 20.05 -30.23
C PRO A 26 0.32 19.52 -29.43
N GLU A 27 -0.43 20.41 -28.79
CA GLU A 27 -1.67 20.09 -28.08
C GLU A 27 -2.77 19.59 -29.02
N ALA A 28 -2.98 20.24 -30.18
CA ALA A 28 -3.96 19.79 -31.16
C ALA A 28 -3.60 18.42 -31.77
N GLN A 29 -2.30 18.17 -31.98
CA GLN A 29 -1.81 16.87 -32.44
C GLN A 29 -2.00 15.78 -31.37
N ALA A 30 -1.69 16.08 -30.11
CA ALA A 30 -1.95 15.19 -28.98
C ALA A 30 -3.44 14.87 -28.86
N GLN A 31 -4.30 15.89 -28.97
CA GLN A 31 -5.76 15.74 -28.91
C GLN A 31 -6.29 14.86 -30.04
N LYS A 32 -5.75 15.00 -31.25
CA LYS A 32 -6.10 14.14 -32.39
C LYS A 32 -5.72 12.67 -32.13
N LEU A 33 -4.49 12.41 -31.71
CA LEU A 33 -4.05 11.05 -31.37
C LEU A 33 -4.87 10.44 -30.23
N PHE A 34 -5.24 11.26 -29.24
CA PHE A 34 -6.11 10.83 -28.15
C PHE A 34 -7.51 10.45 -28.64
N ALA A 35 -8.09 11.22 -29.56
CA ALA A 35 -9.38 10.90 -30.17
C ALA A 35 -9.34 9.60 -30.99
N GLU A 36 -8.19 9.31 -31.62
CA GLU A 36 -7.92 8.03 -32.31
C GLU A 36 -7.59 6.87 -31.35
N ARG A 37 -7.69 7.07 -30.03
CA ARG A 37 -7.30 6.11 -28.96
C ARG A 37 -5.84 5.64 -29.03
N LYS A 38 -4.96 6.39 -29.68
CA LYS A 38 -3.51 6.11 -29.73
C LYS A 38 -2.81 6.60 -28.47
N TYR A 39 -3.30 6.14 -27.31
CA TYR A 39 -2.89 6.63 -26.00
C TYR A 39 -1.38 6.48 -25.75
N GLN A 40 -0.81 5.33 -26.13
CA GLN A 40 0.64 5.12 -26.00
C GLN A 40 1.45 6.13 -26.82
N GLU A 41 1.00 6.47 -28.04
CA GLU A 41 1.68 7.48 -28.84
C GLU A 41 1.55 8.88 -28.23
N VAL A 42 0.40 9.22 -27.67
CA VAL A 42 0.21 10.48 -26.93
C VAL A 42 1.20 10.56 -25.77
N ILE A 43 1.31 9.50 -24.97
CA ILE A 43 2.20 9.44 -23.81
C ILE A 43 3.67 9.56 -24.24
N ASN A 44 4.06 8.89 -25.32
CA ASN A 44 5.44 8.88 -25.79
C ASN A 44 5.86 10.21 -26.42
N LYS A 45 4.97 10.83 -27.21
CA LYS A 45 5.28 12.06 -27.96
C LYS A 45 5.04 13.34 -27.14
N TYR A 46 4.10 13.31 -26.20
CA TYR A 46 3.65 14.47 -25.43
C TYR A 46 3.55 14.19 -23.92
N PRO A 47 4.59 13.64 -23.27
CA PRO A 47 4.50 13.05 -21.91
C PRO A 47 4.01 14.00 -20.81
N ASP A 48 4.28 15.30 -20.94
CA ASP A 48 3.93 16.32 -19.95
C ASP A 48 2.59 17.03 -20.24
N SER A 49 1.95 16.70 -21.37
CA SER A 49 0.67 17.30 -21.75
C SER A 49 -0.48 16.85 -20.86
N GLN A 50 -1.52 17.68 -20.75
CA GLN A 50 -2.76 17.28 -20.07
C GLN A 50 -3.39 16.07 -20.75
N VAL A 51 -3.28 16.00 -22.08
CA VAL A 51 -3.79 14.89 -22.89
C VAL A 51 -3.05 13.59 -22.58
N ALA A 52 -1.73 13.61 -22.35
CA ALA A 52 -0.99 12.43 -21.92
C ALA A 52 -1.38 11.96 -20.53
N ARG A 53 -1.64 12.87 -19.57
CA ARG A 53 -2.19 12.47 -18.27
C ARG A 53 -3.54 11.76 -18.41
N ARG A 54 -4.43 12.27 -19.27
CA ARG A 54 -5.71 11.61 -19.59
C ARG A 54 -5.49 10.27 -20.28
N ALA A 55 -4.55 10.18 -21.23
CA ALA A 55 -4.23 8.94 -21.93
C ALA A 55 -3.71 7.86 -20.98
N ARG A 56 -2.86 8.23 -20.01
CA ARG A 56 -2.42 7.33 -18.93
C ARG A 56 -3.60 6.82 -18.10
N ALA A 57 -4.52 7.71 -17.73
CA ALA A 57 -5.72 7.32 -16.98
C ALA A 57 -6.60 6.32 -17.77
N MET A 58 -6.85 6.58 -19.06
CA MET A 58 -7.63 5.66 -19.91
C MET A 58 -6.97 4.28 -20.01
N MET A 59 -5.67 4.22 -20.25
CA MET A 59 -4.95 2.92 -20.32
C MET A 59 -4.95 2.18 -18.98
N ALA A 60 -4.84 2.92 -17.87
CA ALA A 60 -4.89 2.34 -16.54
C ALA A 60 -6.30 1.77 -16.24
N GLU A 61 -7.35 2.47 -16.66
CA GLU A 61 -8.75 1.99 -16.55
C GLU A 61 -8.99 0.74 -17.40
N ASP A 62 -8.53 0.70 -18.66
CA ASP A 62 -8.65 -0.48 -19.53
C ASP A 62 -7.97 -1.72 -18.90
N LEU A 63 -6.79 -1.54 -18.31
CA LEU A 63 -6.07 -2.61 -17.62
C LEU A 63 -6.74 -3.05 -16.32
N LEU A 64 -7.33 -2.09 -15.57
CA LEU A 64 -8.09 -2.37 -14.36
C LEU A 64 -9.32 -3.25 -14.69
N GLU A 65 -10.07 -2.89 -15.72
CA GLU A 65 -11.23 -3.65 -16.19
C GLU A 65 -10.83 -5.05 -16.69
N ALA A 66 -9.65 -5.19 -17.29
CA ALA A 66 -9.09 -6.47 -17.70
C ALA A 66 -8.55 -7.32 -16.53
N GLY A 67 -8.65 -6.87 -15.28
CA GLY A 67 -8.16 -7.57 -14.09
C GLY A 67 -6.63 -7.58 -13.97
N LYS A 68 -5.92 -6.77 -14.76
CA LYS A 68 -4.46 -6.72 -14.80
C LYS A 68 -3.89 -5.80 -13.73
N TYR A 69 -4.31 -6.01 -12.49
CA TYR A 69 -4.06 -5.09 -11.38
C TYR A 69 -2.57 -4.77 -11.16
N GLN A 70 -1.69 -5.78 -11.26
CA GLN A 70 -0.26 -5.57 -11.10
C GLN A 70 0.31 -4.63 -12.18
N GLU A 71 -0.12 -4.79 -13.44
CA GLU A 71 0.33 -3.93 -14.52
C GLU A 71 -0.13 -2.48 -14.29
N VAL A 72 -1.34 -2.26 -13.75
CA VAL A 72 -1.84 -0.92 -13.41
C VAL A 72 -0.97 -0.28 -12.34
N ILE A 73 -0.70 -1.01 -11.26
CA ILE A 73 0.11 -0.53 -10.12
C ILE A 73 1.52 -0.15 -10.56
N GLU A 74 2.15 -0.98 -11.40
CA GLU A 74 3.54 -0.75 -11.85
C GLU A 74 3.64 0.36 -12.90
N LYS A 75 2.74 0.38 -13.89
CA LYS A 75 2.86 1.28 -15.05
C LYS A 75 2.17 2.63 -14.84
N TYR A 76 1.17 2.68 -13.97
CA TYR A 76 0.32 3.86 -13.77
C TYR A 76 0.08 4.19 -12.29
N PRO A 77 1.11 4.19 -11.42
CA PRO A 77 0.96 4.31 -9.96
C PRO A 77 0.24 5.59 -9.50
N ASP A 78 0.32 6.66 -10.29
CA ASP A 78 -0.24 7.97 -9.94
C ASP A 78 -1.72 8.13 -10.38
N THR A 79 -2.34 7.07 -10.89
CA THR A 79 -3.72 7.11 -11.37
C THR A 79 -4.72 6.61 -10.32
N ARG A 80 -5.96 7.08 -10.40
CA ARG A 80 -7.05 6.54 -9.57
C ARG A 80 -7.25 5.04 -9.80
N ALA A 81 -7.00 4.56 -11.02
CA ALA A 81 -7.06 3.14 -11.34
C ALA A 81 -6.03 2.32 -10.57
N ALA A 82 -4.83 2.85 -10.28
CA ALA A 82 -3.85 2.15 -9.45
C ALA A 82 -4.33 1.97 -8.00
N LEU A 83 -4.98 2.98 -7.41
CA LEU A 83 -5.59 2.85 -6.09
C LEU A 83 -6.63 1.71 -6.06
N LEU A 84 -7.53 1.67 -7.05
CA LEU A 84 -8.53 0.61 -7.18
C LEU A 84 -7.87 -0.76 -7.44
N ALA A 85 -6.82 -0.80 -8.27
CA ALA A 85 -6.07 -2.02 -8.53
C ALA A 85 -5.39 -2.56 -7.26
N HIS A 86 -4.89 -1.70 -6.37
CA HIS A 86 -4.37 -2.13 -5.07
C HIS A 86 -5.46 -2.79 -4.23
N GLU A 87 -6.66 -2.20 -4.16
CA GLU A 87 -7.79 -2.74 -3.40
C GLU A 87 -8.26 -4.09 -3.96
N GLU A 88 -8.45 -4.18 -5.28
CA GLU A 88 -8.92 -5.41 -5.93
C GLU A 88 -7.88 -6.53 -5.87
N LYS A 89 -6.58 -6.20 -6.02
CA LYS A 89 -5.53 -7.19 -5.86
C LYS A 89 -5.44 -7.71 -4.42
N ALA A 90 -5.55 -6.82 -3.43
CA ALA A 90 -5.60 -7.23 -2.03
C ALA A 90 -6.81 -8.15 -1.76
N ARG A 91 -7.98 -7.82 -2.32
CA ARG A 91 -9.19 -8.64 -2.24
C ARG A 91 -9.03 -10.01 -2.88
N SER A 92 -8.43 -10.09 -4.07
CA SER A 92 -8.13 -11.36 -4.75
C SER A 92 -7.21 -12.24 -3.90
N LEU A 93 -6.10 -11.70 -3.38
CA LEU A 93 -5.19 -12.44 -2.51
C LEU A 93 -5.89 -12.94 -1.24
N PHE A 94 -6.75 -12.12 -0.64
CA PHE A 94 -7.53 -12.51 0.54
C PHE A 94 -8.48 -13.67 0.22
N ASN A 95 -9.24 -13.57 -0.88
CA ASN A 95 -10.18 -14.61 -1.30
C ASN A 95 -9.50 -15.93 -1.65
N GLU A 96 -8.29 -15.86 -2.23
CA GLU A 96 -7.43 -17.01 -2.52
C GLU A 96 -6.71 -17.55 -1.27
N LYS A 97 -6.90 -16.93 -0.10
CA LYS A 97 -6.23 -17.26 1.17
C LYS A 97 -4.70 -17.18 1.11
N LYS A 98 -4.16 -16.38 0.20
CA LYS A 98 -2.73 -16.07 0.09
C LYS A 98 -2.36 -14.97 1.09
N PHE A 99 -2.58 -15.26 2.37
CA PHE A 99 -2.47 -14.29 3.45
C PHE A 99 -1.05 -13.73 3.62
N ASP A 100 -0.03 -14.56 3.49
CA ASP A 100 1.37 -14.11 3.60
C ASP A 100 1.72 -13.12 2.47
N GLU A 101 1.31 -13.42 1.22
CA GLU A 101 1.51 -12.52 0.08
C GLU A 101 0.74 -11.21 0.24
N LEU A 102 -0.51 -11.28 0.74
CA LEU A 102 -1.33 -10.11 1.03
C LEU A 102 -0.66 -9.19 2.07
N ILE A 103 -0.15 -9.78 3.16
CA ILE A 103 0.53 -9.03 4.22
C ILE A 103 1.81 -8.40 3.70
N ALA A 104 2.59 -9.11 2.87
CA ALA A 104 3.83 -8.61 2.32
C ALA A 104 3.61 -7.48 1.31
N GLN A 105 2.61 -7.61 0.42
CA GLN A 105 2.37 -6.64 -0.66
C GLN A 105 1.49 -5.46 -0.22
N PHE A 106 0.59 -5.68 0.73
CA PHE A 106 -0.39 -4.67 1.17
C PHE A 106 -0.45 -4.54 2.70
N PRO A 107 0.68 -4.28 3.39
CA PRO A 107 0.77 -4.36 4.86
C PRO A 107 -0.19 -3.43 5.62
N ASN A 108 -0.65 -2.36 4.98
CA ASN A 108 -1.55 -1.35 5.53
C ASN A 108 -3.02 -1.53 5.08
N SER A 109 -3.33 -2.52 4.24
CA SER A 109 -4.70 -2.79 3.83
C SER A 109 -5.52 -3.32 5.02
N PRO A 110 -6.80 -2.93 5.18
CA PRO A 110 -7.70 -3.56 6.16
C PRO A 110 -7.70 -5.10 6.05
N LEU A 111 -7.65 -5.63 4.83
CA LEU A 111 -7.61 -7.08 4.59
C LEU A 111 -6.32 -7.74 5.09
N ALA A 112 -5.20 -7.02 5.13
CA ALA A 112 -3.97 -7.54 5.70
C ALA A 112 -4.07 -7.67 7.23
N ASN A 113 -4.84 -6.80 7.90
CA ASN A 113 -5.12 -6.97 9.33
C ASN A 113 -6.04 -8.18 9.58
N ASP A 114 -7.06 -8.36 8.75
CA ASP A 114 -7.93 -9.54 8.83
C ASP A 114 -7.15 -10.84 8.58
N ALA A 115 -6.27 -10.85 7.57
CA ALA A 115 -5.37 -11.97 7.29
C ALA A 115 -4.46 -12.30 8.48
N LYS A 116 -3.85 -11.29 9.12
CA LYS A 116 -3.05 -11.48 10.34
C LYS A 116 -3.89 -12.10 11.48
N ASN A 117 -5.13 -11.65 11.65
CA ASN A 117 -6.04 -12.21 12.66
C ASN A 117 -6.36 -13.68 12.37
N ILE A 118 -6.65 -14.04 11.11
CA ILE A 118 -6.91 -15.43 10.72
C ILE A 118 -5.69 -16.31 10.97
N LEU A 119 -4.49 -15.87 10.58
CA LEU A 119 -3.25 -16.62 10.82
C LEU A 119 -2.98 -16.76 12.32
N ALA A 120 -3.23 -15.71 13.11
CA ALA A 120 -3.13 -15.75 14.56
C ALA A 120 -4.10 -16.75 15.19
N GLU A 121 -5.36 -16.76 14.76
CA GLU A 121 -6.37 -17.73 15.22
C GLU A 121 -5.97 -19.17 14.87
N ASN A 122 -5.43 -19.41 13.68
CA ASN A 122 -4.93 -20.73 13.30
C ASN A 122 -3.79 -21.21 14.21
N LEU A 123 -2.81 -20.35 14.49
CA LEU A 123 -1.72 -20.68 15.43
C LEU A 123 -2.25 -20.92 16.85
N TYR A 124 -3.22 -20.12 17.28
CA TYR A 124 -3.87 -20.28 18.58
C TYR A 124 -4.57 -21.64 18.70
N ASN A 125 -5.36 -22.02 17.69
CA ASN A 125 -6.09 -23.28 17.65
C ASN A 125 -5.16 -24.50 17.56
N GLN A 126 -3.96 -24.32 17.00
CA GLN A 126 -2.90 -25.34 16.99
C GLN A 126 -2.09 -25.40 18.30
N GLY A 127 -2.34 -24.51 19.26
CA GLY A 127 -1.56 -24.41 20.50
C GLY A 127 -0.13 -23.86 20.30
N ARG A 128 0.18 -23.31 19.12
CA ARG A 128 1.51 -22.77 18.76
C ARG A 128 1.67 -21.35 19.30
N PHE A 129 1.55 -21.20 20.61
CA PHE A 129 1.48 -19.91 21.29
C PHE A 129 2.76 -19.08 21.17
N ASP A 130 3.93 -19.72 21.14
CA ASP A 130 5.21 -19.00 20.98
C ASP A 130 5.33 -18.34 19.61
N GLU A 131 4.95 -19.06 18.55
CA GLU A 131 4.96 -18.52 17.19
C GLU A 131 3.89 -17.44 17.01
N LEU A 132 2.73 -17.62 17.63
CA LEU A 132 1.66 -16.62 17.65
C LEU A 132 2.14 -15.29 18.24
N VAL A 133 2.78 -15.30 19.41
CA VAL A 133 3.25 -14.05 20.04
C VAL A 133 4.50 -13.50 19.36
N ALA A 134 5.31 -14.34 18.71
CA ALA A 134 6.47 -13.88 17.94
C ALA A 134 6.06 -13.16 16.66
N GLN A 135 5.07 -13.70 15.92
CA GLN A 135 4.66 -13.17 14.62
C GLN A 135 3.51 -12.16 14.71
N TYR A 136 2.57 -12.39 15.62
CA TYR A 136 1.31 -11.63 15.71
C TYR A 136 0.99 -11.13 17.13
N PRO A 137 1.96 -10.53 17.88
CA PRO A 137 1.76 -10.14 19.28
C PRO A 137 0.60 -9.16 19.50
N LYS A 138 0.27 -8.36 18.49
CA LYS A 138 -0.73 -7.29 18.57
C LYS A 138 -2.15 -7.72 18.17
N THR A 139 -2.32 -8.94 17.67
CA THR A 139 -3.65 -9.49 17.34
C THR A 139 -4.43 -9.79 18.61
N PRO A 140 -5.77 -9.91 18.56
CA PRO A 140 -6.57 -10.26 19.73
C PRO A 140 -6.07 -11.53 20.44
N LYS A 141 -5.75 -12.59 19.66
CA LYS A 141 -5.21 -13.85 20.20
C LYS A 141 -3.78 -13.73 20.69
N GLY A 142 -2.92 -12.95 20.04
CA GLY A 142 -1.59 -12.66 20.55
C GLY A 142 -1.63 -11.97 21.92
N LYS A 143 -2.48 -10.96 22.06
CA LYS A 143 -2.70 -10.23 23.32
C LYS A 143 -3.26 -11.14 24.42
N GLU A 144 -4.24 -11.97 24.10
CA GLU A 144 -4.81 -12.95 25.03
C GLU A 144 -3.73 -13.88 25.63
N VAL A 145 -2.85 -14.41 24.77
CA VAL A 145 -1.74 -15.26 25.23
C VAL A 145 -0.74 -14.48 26.06
N LEU A 146 -0.38 -13.25 25.67
CA LEU A 146 0.55 -12.42 26.43
C LEU A 146 -0.01 -12.06 27.81
N GLU A 147 -1.29 -11.73 27.93
CA GLU A 147 -1.96 -11.46 29.21
C GLU A 147 -1.96 -12.69 30.11
N ALA A 148 -2.27 -13.86 29.55
CA ALA A 148 -2.26 -15.11 30.32
C ALA A 148 -0.84 -15.44 30.86
N ARG A 149 0.19 -15.26 30.02
CA ARG A 149 1.59 -15.46 30.43
C ARG A 149 2.01 -14.46 31.51
N ALA A 150 1.75 -13.18 31.28
CA ALA A 150 2.12 -12.12 32.21
C ALA A 150 1.46 -12.30 33.58
N LYS A 151 0.18 -12.71 33.60
CA LYS A 151 -0.54 -13.04 34.84
C LYS A 151 0.10 -14.22 35.58
N ALA A 152 0.41 -15.31 34.87
CA ALA A 152 1.03 -16.49 35.48
C ALA A 152 2.41 -16.16 36.09
N GLU A 153 3.22 -15.38 35.38
CA GLU A 153 4.52 -14.92 35.88
C GLU A 153 4.38 -13.98 37.07
N PHE A 154 3.42 -13.07 37.06
CA PHE A 154 3.14 -12.19 38.20
C PHE A 154 2.68 -12.98 39.43
N ASP A 155 1.82 -13.98 39.26
CA ASP A 155 1.39 -14.87 40.35
C ASP A 155 2.55 -15.68 40.94
N ALA A 156 3.53 -16.07 40.12
CA ALA A 156 4.76 -16.69 40.58
C ALA A 156 5.65 -15.68 41.32
N ALA A 157 5.83 -14.47 40.79
CA ALA A 157 6.63 -13.41 41.41
C ALA A 157 6.11 -13.02 42.80
N LYS A 158 4.79 -13.00 43.02
CA LYS A 158 4.19 -12.76 44.36
C LYS A 158 4.61 -13.77 45.42
N LYS A 159 4.95 -15.00 45.04
CA LYS A 159 5.37 -16.05 45.97
C LYS A 159 6.87 -15.96 46.29
N MET A 160 7.63 -15.23 45.48
CA MET A 160 9.05 -14.99 45.72
C MET A 160 9.26 -13.94 46.83
N LYS A 161 10.49 -13.86 47.34
CA LYS A 161 10.89 -12.90 48.38
C LYS A 161 12.24 -12.27 48.04
N GLY A 162 12.46 -11.07 48.55
CA GLY A 162 13.72 -10.33 48.41
C GLY A 162 14.09 -10.08 46.94
N ASP A 163 15.37 -10.13 46.64
CA ASP A 163 15.92 -9.79 45.31
C ASP A 163 15.30 -10.60 44.17
N LYS A 164 14.96 -11.87 44.41
CA LYS A 164 14.32 -12.73 43.40
C LYS A 164 12.95 -12.19 42.98
N GLN A 165 12.18 -11.67 43.94
CA GLN A 165 10.89 -11.04 43.65
C GLN A 165 11.06 -9.76 42.84
N ILE A 166 12.03 -8.92 43.23
CA ILE A 166 12.34 -7.67 42.54
C ILE A 166 12.73 -7.95 41.08
N GLN A 167 13.64 -8.90 40.86
CA GLN A 167 14.08 -9.30 39.51
C GLN A 167 12.93 -9.83 38.65
N ALA A 168 12.05 -10.66 39.21
CA ALA A 168 10.89 -11.18 38.49
C ALA A 168 9.90 -10.06 38.10
N LEU A 169 9.62 -9.12 39.00
CA LEU A 169 8.75 -7.98 38.71
C LEU A 169 9.33 -7.06 37.64
N GLU A 170 10.65 -6.82 37.67
CA GLU A 170 11.34 -6.06 36.62
C GLU A 170 11.29 -6.77 35.26
N ALA A 171 11.44 -8.10 35.23
CA ALA A 171 11.34 -8.87 34.00
C ALA A 171 9.94 -8.74 33.37
N ILE A 172 8.88 -8.87 34.19
CA ILE A 172 7.49 -8.68 33.75
C ILE A 172 7.30 -7.27 33.16
N MET A 173 7.83 -6.24 33.84
CA MET A 173 7.72 -4.86 33.36
C MET A 173 8.42 -4.63 32.02
N ARG A 174 9.52 -5.35 31.74
CA ARG A 174 10.25 -5.24 30.47
C ARG A 174 9.54 -5.98 29.34
N GLN A 175 8.97 -7.15 29.63
CA GLN A 175 8.43 -8.05 28.61
C GLN A 175 6.96 -7.78 28.27
N TYR A 176 6.17 -7.29 29.23
CA TYR A 176 4.71 -7.26 29.12
C TYR A 176 4.11 -5.85 29.25
N VAL A 177 4.75 -4.84 28.65
CA VAL A 177 4.43 -3.40 28.82
C VAL A 177 2.95 -3.04 28.65
N GLU A 178 2.24 -3.69 27.73
CA GLU A 178 0.83 -3.40 27.43
C GLU A 178 -0.17 -4.24 28.23
N THR A 179 0.28 -5.02 29.22
CA THR A 179 -0.57 -5.95 29.98
C THR A 179 -1.08 -5.39 31.30
N ALA A 180 -2.11 -6.01 31.89
CA ALA A 180 -2.54 -5.70 33.25
C ALA A 180 -1.41 -5.97 34.27
N ALA A 181 -0.70 -7.09 34.11
CA ALA A 181 0.39 -7.50 34.98
C ALA A 181 1.55 -6.50 35.02
N TYR A 182 1.79 -5.71 33.96
CA TYR A 182 2.77 -4.63 33.99
C TYR A 182 2.45 -3.59 35.08
N LYS A 183 1.20 -3.14 35.15
CA LYS A 183 0.77 -2.13 36.13
C LYS A 183 0.83 -2.69 37.54
N GLU A 184 0.38 -3.92 37.72
CA GLU A 184 0.41 -4.61 39.02
C GLU A 184 1.85 -4.86 39.49
N ALA A 185 2.74 -5.29 38.59
CA ALA A 185 4.15 -5.49 38.89
C ALA A 185 4.85 -4.18 39.27
N ALA A 186 4.57 -3.09 38.55
CA ALA A 186 5.12 -1.77 38.86
C ALA A 186 4.70 -1.28 40.25
N ASN A 187 3.45 -1.53 40.64
CA ASN A 187 2.95 -1.17 41.97
C ASN A 187 3.63 -1.99 43.07
N LEU A 188 3.64 -3.32 42.93
CA LEU A 188 4.25 -4.20 43.93
C LEU A 188 5.77 -3.95 44.07
N LEU A 189 6.46 -3.68 42.96
CA LEU A 189 7.89 -3.37 42.96
C LEU A 189 8.20 -2.13 43.80
N ARG A 190 7.34 -1.10 43.74
CA ARG A 190 7.49 0.11 44.57
C ARG A 190 7.28 -0.18 46.06
N GLU A 191 6.39 -1.10 46.41
CA GLU A 191 6.15 -1.48 47.80
C GLU A 191 7.31 -2.29 48.37
N VAL A 192 7.81 -3.27 47.60
CA VAL A 192 8.90 -4.15 48.02
C VAL A 192 10.19 -3.35 48.24
N ARG A 193 10.50 -2.37 47.39
CA ARG A 193 11.71 -1.53 47.51
C ARG A 193 11.69 -0.52 48.66
N LYS A 194 10.54 -0.29 49.29
CA LYS A 194 10.39 0.61 50.45
C LYS A 194 10.61 -0.10 51.79
N LYS A 195 10.58 -1.43 51.79
CA LYS A 195 10.81 -2.29 52.96
C LYS A 195 12.29 -2.62 53.06
#